data_AF-A0AAV0UAH9-F1
#
_entry.id   AF-A0AAV0UAH9-F1
#
_cell.length_a   1.000
_cell.length_b   1.000
_cell.length_c   1.000
_cell.angle_alpha   90.00
_cell.angle_beta   90.00
_cell.angle_gamma   90.00
#
_symmetry.space_group_name_H-M   'P 1'
#
loop_
_entity.id
_entity.type
_entity.pdbx_description
1 polymer ?
#
loop_
_entity_poly.entity_id
_entity_poly.type
_entity_poly.pdbx_seq_one_letter_code
_entity_poly.pdbx_strand_id
1 'polypeptide(L)'
;MLRRTLMRSASALRRSPSSSQAFHSSAAIQLSSAPSVALTSKRPALRPDNSHVLTLLEHSIAQRRPTQALTHLAQLQSHPEPHLLQKLAVLLARQKNSRGYALRAFEILCGVYRTPGLKPDDYTKLASIYVIDACLRFRLLDSAMELYDEAVNLSVVLDLPAYNGLLTALLEAKRVDEATEILRDVVHGEDVCPHEEMFLPVLMELIKSREYSNATDIMKKGLSRGVEFSSETFNPLLLQAENDTVSTDSLVNFLTFVEDSWADYKDYDVEEDDMDDSENPSP
;
A
#
# COMPACT_ATOMS: atom_id res chain seq x y z
N MET A 1 -5.71 3.95 31.67
CA MET A 1 -4.68 3.88 30.62
C MET A 1 -4.19 2.44 30.50
N LEU A 2 -4.89 1.62 29.71
CA LEU A 2 -4.66 0.17 29.58
C LEU A 2 -4.08 -0.14 28.20
N ARG A 3 -2.89 -0.75 28.21
CA ARG A 3 -2.17 -1.31 27.06
C ARG A 3 -2.96 -2.49 26.46
N ARG A 4 -3.11 -2.53 25.13
CA ARG A 4 -3.49 -3.74 24.40
C ARG A 4 -2.32 -4.24 23.56
N THR A 5 -1.64 -5.24 24.11
CA THR A 5 -0.78 -6.21 23.43
C THR A 5 -1.65 -7.25 22.74
N LEU A 6 -1.48 -7.43 21.43
CA LEU A 6 -1.84 -8.68 20.73
C LEU A 6 -0.60 -9.18 20.00
N MET A 7 0.04 -10.19 20.58
CA MET A 7 1.10 -10.98 19.97
C MET A 7 0.48 -11.96 18.96
N ARG A 8 0.94 -11.94 17.71
CA ARG A 8 0.82 -13.08 16.79
C ARG A 8 2.09 -13.92 16.87
N SER A 9 1.92 -15.17 17.31
CA SER A 9 2.95 -16.21 17.41
C SER A 9 3.22 -16.86 16.06
N ALA A 10 4.48 -16.85 15.60
CA ALA A 10 4.95 -17.68 14.49
C ALA A 10 6.14 -18.54 14.95
N SER A 11 5.94 -19.85 14.89
CA SER A 11 6.81 -20.92 15.39
C SER A 11 8.07 -21.07 14.52
N ALA A 12 9.23 -20.86 15.14
CA ALA A 12 10.53 -21.11 14.54
C ALA A 12 10.91 -22.59 14.63
N LEU A 13 11.27 -23.21 13.50
CA LEU A 13 12.07 -24.44 13.47
C LEU A 13 13.45 -24.11 12.88
N ARG A 14 14.42 -23.88 13.78
CA ARG A 14 15.85 -23.96 13.48
C ARG A 14 16.26 -25.43 13.46
N ARG A 15 17.04 -25.84 12.46
CA ARG A 15 18.14 -26.81 12.65
C ARG A 15 19.37 -26.37 11.85
N SER A 16 20.50 -26.56 12.52
CA SER A 16 21.87 -26.05 12.32
C SER A 16 22.70 -26.82 11.26
N PRO A 17 23.88 -26.30 10.87
CA PRO A 17 24.77 -26.93 9.88
C PRO A 17 25.71 -27.95 10.53
N SER A 18 26.19 -28.92 9.74
CA SER A 18 27.21 -29.87 10.20
C SER A 18 28.29 -30.15 9.15
N SER A 19 29.51 -30.21 9.68
CA SER A 19 30.71 -30.93 9.24
C SER A 19 31.67 -30.26 8.23
N SER A 20 32.72 -29.72 8.84
CA SER A 20 34.11 -29.73 8.39
C SER A 20 34.57 -31.10 7.92
N GLN A 21 35.37 -31.17 6.83
CA GLN A 21 36.55 -32.04 6.76
C GLN A 21 37.61 -31.42 5.85
N ALA A 22 38.79 -31.20 6.42
CA ALA A 22 40.04 -30.99 5.70
C ALA A 22 40.77 -32.33 5.61
N PHE A 23 41.36 -32.65 4.46
CA PHE A 23 42.48 -33.59 4.38
C PHE A 23 43.50 -33.15 3.31
N HIS A 24 44.75 -33.37 3.68
CA HIS A 24 46.00 -32.93 3.07
C HIS A 24 46.48 -33.81 1.89
N SER A 25 47.52 -33.29 1.23
CA SER A 25 48.63 -33.98 0.51
C SER A 25 48.59 -33.78 -1.02
N SER A 26 49.38 -32.88 -1.60
CA SER A 26 50.84 -32.88 -1.83
C SER A 26 51.32 -33.87 -2.90
N ALA A 27 51.76 -33.33 -4.05
CA ALA A 27 52.87 -33.84 -4.85
C ALA A 27 53.34 -32.75 -5.82
N ALA A 28 54.61 -32.35 -5.68
CA ALA A 28 55.35 -31.47 -6.59
C ALA A 28 56.20 -32.32 -7.56
N ILE A 29 56.57 -31.75 -8.72
CA ILE A 29 57.78 -31.94 -9.56
C ILE A 29 57.61 -30.98 -10.77
N GLN A 30 58.26 -29.80 -10.80
CA GLN A 30 59.54 -29.43 -11.50
C GLN A 30 59.41 -29.55 -13.04
N LEU A 31 59.89 -28.69 -13.94
CA LEU A 31 60.71 -27.45 -14.01
C LEU A 31 60.70 -27.08 -15.53
N SER A 32 60.72 -25.81 -15.95
CA SER A 32 61.58 -25.34 -17.08
C SER A 32 61.39 -23.85 -17.43
N SER A 33 62.51 -23.12 -17.31
CA SER A 33 63.04 -22.01 -18.15
C SER A 33 62.23 -20.71 -18.41
N ALA A 34 62.76 -19.62 -17.85
CA ALA A 34 62.56 -18.19 -18.16
C ALA A 34 63.28 -17.77 -19.49
N PRO A 35 63.38 -16.48 -19.94
CA PRO A 35 62.88 -15.21 -19.36
C PRO A 35 62.29 -14.18 -20.36
N SER A 36 61.88 -13.02 -19.82
CA SER A 36 62.08 -11.66 -20.38
C SER A 36 60.85 -10.78 -20.67
N VAL A 37 60.69 -9.81 -19.76
CA VAL A 37 60.46 -8.37 -19.99
C VAL A 37 59.25 -7.95 -20.83
N ALA A 38 58.17 -7.57 -20.13
CA ALA A 38 57.37 -6.41 -20.52
C ALA A 38 56.71 -5.81 -19.26
N LEU A 39 57.32 -4.76 -18.72
CA LEU A 39 56.65 -3.81 -17.83
C LEU A 39 55.48 -3.20 -18.62
N THR A 40 54.28 -3.72 -18.40
CA THR A 40 53.07 -2.91 -18.54
C THR A 40 52.48 -2.81 -17.15
N SER A 41 52.65 -1.64 -16.55
CA SER A 41 52.04 -1.27 -15.28
C SER A 41 50.52 -1.30 -15.46
N LYS A 42 49.94 -2.50 -15.31
CA LYS A 42 48.51 -2.67 -15.11
C LYS A 42 48.24 -2.09 -13.73
N ARG A 43 47.96 -0.78 -13.68
CA ARG A 43 47.33 -0.15 -12.50
C ARG A 43 46.24 -1.11 -12.06
N PRO A 44 46.27 -1.64 -10.82
CA PRO A 44 45.13 -2.39 -10.34
C PRO A 44 43.93 -1.45 -10.49
N ALA A 45 42.86 -1.92 -11.12
CA ALA A 45 41.61 -1.17 -11.19
C ALA A 45 41.26 -0.81 -9.75
N LEU A 46 41.47 0.47 -9.40
CA LEU A 46 41.09 1.01 -8.10
C LEU A 46 39.60 0.72 -7.99
N ARG A 47 39.25 -0.23 -7.13
CA ARG A 47 37.86 -0.44 -6.75
C ARG A 47 37.36 0.94 -6.34
N PRO A 48 36.27 1.45 -6.94
CA PRO A 48 35.82 2.79 -6.61
C PRO A 48 35.54 2.80 -5.10
N ASP A 49 36.17 3.73 -4.38
CA ASP A 49 35.96 3.88 -2.94
C ASP A 49 34.45 3.98 -2.68
N ASN A 50 33.95 3.27 -1.66
CA ASN A 50 32.51 3.25 -1.34
C ASN A 50 31.94 4.67 -1.19
N SER A 51 32.74 5.62 -0.68
CA SER A 51 32.41 7.04 -0.60
C SER A 51 32.17 7.66 -1.98
N HIS A 52 33.03 7.38 -2.96
CA HIS A 52 32.87 7.89 -4.31
C HIS A 52 31.63 7.30 -5.00
N VAL A 53 31.41 5.98 -4.89
CA VAL A 53 30.20 5.34 -5.46
C VAL A 53 28.92 5.90 -4.84
N LEU A 54 28.93 6.20 -3.54
CA LEU A 54 27.81 6.83 -2.85
C LEU A 54 27.53 8.23 -3.39
N THR A 55 28.56 9.06 -3.61
CA THR A 55 28.38 10.38 -4.24
C THR A 55 27.84 10.28 -5.67
N LEU A 56 28.25 9.28 -6.44
CA LEU A 56 27.73 9.03 -7.79
C LEU A 56 26.27 8.58 -7.77
N LEU A 57 25.87 7.78 -6.77
CA LEU A 57 24.49 7.38 -6.55
C LEU A 57 23.61 8.61 -6.25
N GLU A 58 24.00 9.44 -5.29
CA GLU A 58 23.30 10.67 -4.94
C GLU A 58 23.16 11.60 -6.17
N HIS A 59 24.25 11.77 -6.92
CA HIS A 59 24.25 12.56 -8.14
C HIS A 59 23.32 12.00 -9.22
N SER A 60 23.30 10.67 -9.40
CA SER A 60 22.42 10.01 -10.38
C SER A 60 20.93 10.14 -10.01
N ILE A 61 20.61 10.09 -8.71
CA ILE A 61 19.26 10.31 -8.20
C ILE A 61 18.85 11.77 -8.45
N ALA A 62 19.72 12.73 -8.13
CA ALA A 62 19.47 14.16 -8.38
C ALA A 62 19.24 14.46 -9.87
N GLN A 63 19.97 13.78 -10.75
CA GLN A 63 19.80 13.89 -12.20
C GLN A 63 18.65 13.05 -12.77
N ARG A 64 17.89 12.34 -11.91
CA ARG A 64 16.76 11.49 -12.28
C ARG A 64 17.12 10.41 -13.30
N ARG A 65 18.30 9.78 -13.15
CA ARG A 65 18.81 8.71 -14.02
C ARG A 65 18.69 7.34 -13.33
N PRO A 66 17.53 6.66 -13.43
CA PRO A 66 17.24 5.45 -12.66
C PRO A 66 18.19 4.28 -12.97
N THR A 67 18.56 4.09 -14.25
CA THR A 67 19.51 3.03 -14.68
C THR A 67 20.89 3.19 -14.05
N GLN A 68 21.42 4.42 -14.07
CA GLN A 68 22.73 4.74 -13.50
C GLN A 68 22.69 4.60 -11.98
N ALA A 69 21.64 5.11 -11.33
CA ALA A 69 21.45 4.98 -9.88
C ALA A 69 21.42 3.50 -9.44
N LEU A 70 20.69 2.64 -10.15
CA LEU A 70 20.66 1.20 -9.85
C LEU A 70 22.02 0.53 -10.05
N THR A 71 22.75 0.92 -11.10
CA THR A 71 24.12 0.40 -11.34
C THR A 71 25.06 0.77 -10.20
N HIS A 72 25.02 2.01 -9.73
CA HIS A 72 25.85 2.46 -8.60
C HIS A 72 25.42 1.80 -7.28
N LEU A 73 24.11 1.63 -7.04
CA LEU A 73 23.63 0.89 -5.88
C LEU A 73 24.18 -0.54 -5.85
N ALA A 74 24.18 -1.24 -7.00
CA ALA A 74 24.71 -2.60 -7.10
C ALA A 74 26.24 -2.71 -6.88
N GLN A 75 26.97 -1.60 -7.04
CA GLN A 75 28.41 -1.52 -6.81
C GLN A 75 28.78 -1.24 -5.35
N LEU A 76 27.83 -0.78 -4.54
CA LEU A 76 28.06 -0.47 -3.13
C LEU A 76 28.19 -1.75 -2.30
N GLN A 77 29.21 -1.78 -1.45
CA GLN A 77 29.40 -2.84 -0.45
C GLN A 77 28.81 -2.47 0.91
N SER A 78 28.65 -1.16 1.17
CA SER A 78 28.03 -0.62 2.38
C SER A 78 26.53 -0.40 2.18
N HIS A 79 25.74 -0.65 3.23
CA HIS A 79 24.32 -0.32 3.25
C HIS A 79 24.14 1.20 3.20
N PRO A 80 23.47 1.75 2.17
CA PRO A 80 23.21 3.19 2.11
C PRO A 80 22.20 3.59 3.18
N GLU A 81 22.24 4.87 3.57
CA GLU A 81 21.28 5.43 4.51
C GLU A 81 19.82 5.24 4.02
N PRO A 82 18.87 4.92 4.92
CA PRO A 82 17.47 4.68 4.56
C PRO A 82 16.84 5.80 3.73
N HIS A 83 17.15 7.06 4.06
CA HIS A 83 16.63 8.22 3.34
C HIS A 83 17.07 8.27 1.87
N LEU A 84 18.30 7.86 1.57
CA LEU A 84 18.80 7.79 0.19
C LEU A 84 18.09 6.68 -0.60
N LEU A 85 17.84 5.54 0.04
CA LEU A 85 17.10 4.43 -0.54
C LEU A 85 15.64 4.79 -0.82
N GLN A 86 14.98 5.51 0.09
CA GLN A 86 13.62 6.03 -0.12
C GLN A 86 13.56 6.97 -1.33
N LYS A 87 14.55 7.88 -1.48
CA LYS A 87 14.65 8.76 -2.66
C LYS A 87 14.79 7.97 -3.96
N LEU A 88 15.59 6.91 -3.95
CA LEU A 88 15.74 6.02 -5.10
C LEU A 88 14.43 5.27 -5.40
N ALA A 89 13.76 4.72 -4.39
CA ALA A 89 12.48 4.03 -4.54
C ALA A 89 11.44 4.96 -5.19
N VAL A 90 11.32 6.21 -4.71
CA VAL A 90 10.43 7.21 -5.33
C VAL A 90 10.82 7.51 -6.78
N LEU A 91 12.12 7.68 -7.08
CA LEU A 91 12.58 7.92 -8.46
C LEU A 91 12.18 6.77 -9.40
N LEU A 92 12.27 5.52 -8.93
CA LEU A 92 11.93 4.32 -9.68
C LEU A 92 10.41 4.17 -9.83
N ALA A 93 9.64 4.37 -8.76
CA ALA A 93 8.19 4.29 -8.76
C ALA A 93 7.52 5.28 -9.72
N ARG A 94 8.11 6.48 -9.85
CA ARG A 94 7.63 7.52 -10.80
C ARG A 94 7.82 7.15 -12.27
N GLN A 95 8.58 6.10 -12.60
CA GLN A 95 8.77 5.67 -13.98
C GLN A 95 7.52 4.96 -14.50
N LYS A 96 6.74 5.66 -15.32
CA LYS A 96 5.42 5.19 -15.79
C LYS A 96 5.45 3.98 -16.72
N ASN A 97 6.60 3.63 -17.29
CA ASN A 97 6.70 2.62 -18.37
C ASN A 97 7.54 1.38 -18.01
N SER A 98 7.91 1.20 -16.73
CA SER A 98 8.76 0.07 -16.33
C SER A 98 8.19 -0.67 -15.11
N ARG A 99 7.54 -1.81 -15.38
CA ARG A 99 7.14 -2.77 -14.33
C ARG A 99 8.36 -3.23 -13.51
N GLY A 100 9.51 -3.37 -14.15
CA GLY A 100 10.77 -3.71 -13.48
C GLY A 100 11.18 -2.67 -12.45
N TYR A 101 11.03 -1.37 -12.75
CA TYR A 101 11.32 -0.33 -11.77
C TYR A 101 10.31 -0.27 -10.63
N ALA A 102 9.04 -0.53 -10.88
CA ALA A 102 8.06 -0.64 -9.80
C ALA A 102 8.42 -1.78 -8.83
N LEU A 103 8.76 -2.97 -9.35
CA LEU A 103 9.19 -4.09 -8.52
C LEU A 103 10.48 -3.77 -7.73
N ARG A 104 11.47 -3.13 -8.37
CA ARG A 104 12.71 -2.71 -7.69
C ARG A 104 12.45 -1.63 -6.63
N ALA A 105 11.52 -0.72 -6.86
CA ALA A 105 11.13 0.29 -5.88
C ALA A 105 10.51 -0.35 -4.64
N PHE A 106 9.63 -1.33 -4.84
CA PHE A 106 9.06 -2.17 -3.80
C PHE A 106 10.12 -2.89 -2.98
N GLU A 107 11.02 -3.64 -3.63
CA GLU A 107 12.10 -4.38 -2.96
C GLU A 107 12.98 -3.46 -2.10
N ILE A 108 13.32 -2.28 -2.62
CA ILE A 108 14.13 -1.29 -1.90
C ILE A 108 13.37 -0.78 -0.67
N LEU A 109 12.09 -0.43 -0.81
CA LEU A 109 11.32 0.15 0.29
C LEU A 109 11.02 -0.88 1.39
N CYS A 110 10.71 -2.14 1.05
CA CYS A 110 10.62 -3.21 2.03
C CYS A 110 11.96 -3.44 2.76
N GLY A 111 13.08 -3.34 2.03
CA GLY A 111 14.42 -3.35 2.64
C GLY A 111 14.61 -2.22 3.66
N VAL A 112 14.12 -1.01 3.36
CA VAL A 112 14.14 0.14 4.27
C VAL A 112 13.31 -0.15 5.52
N TYR A 113 12.08 -0.65 5.37
CA TYR A 113 11.18 -0.97 6.47
C TYR A 113 11.74 -2.03 7.43
N ARG A 114 12.52 -2.98 6.90
CA ARG A 114 13.19 -4.02 7.69
C ARG A 114 14.46 -3.55 8.40
N THR A 115 14.83 -2.26 8.26
CA THR A 115 15.99 -1.69 8.94
C THR A 115 15.69 -1.49 10.44
N PRO A 116 16.47 -2.08 11.35
CA PRO A 116 16.25 -1.94 12.79
C PRO A 116 16.31 -0.48 13.24
N GLY A 117 15.30 -0.04 13.99
CA GLY A 117 15.25 1.32 14.52
C GLY A 117 14.86 2.40 13.52
N LEU A 118 14.36 2.02 12.33
CA LEU A 118 13.71 2.96 11.42
C LEU A 118 12.60 3.71 12.17
N LYS A 119 12.64 5.04 12.11
CA LYS A 119 11.56 5.90 12.56
C LYS A 119 10.92 6.50 11.33
N PRO A 120 9.70 6.06 10.95
CA PRO A 120 9.03 6.65 9.81
C PRO A 120 8.81 8.14 9.99
N ASP A 121 9.08 8.87 8.92
CA ASP A 121 8.86 10.30 8.78
C ASP A 121 7.90 10.57 7.62
N ASP A 122 7.64 11.85 7.33
CA ASP A 122 6.73 12.22 6.24
C ASP A 122 7.28 11.80 4.87
N TYR A 123 8.60 11.71 4.72
CA TYR A 123 9.21 11.19 3.50
C TYR A 123 8.99 9.69 3.32
N THR A 124 8.97 8.94 4.44
CA THR A 124 8.63 7.52 4.47
C THR A 124 7.20 7.31 4.00
N LYS A 125 6.23 8.09 4.50
CA LYS A 125 4.83 8.07 4.03
C LYS A 125 4.75 8.34 2.52
N LEU A 126 5.42 9.40 2.06
CA LEU A 126 5.47 9.78 0.65
C LEU A 126 6.03 8.64 -0.23
N ALA A 127 7.12 8.00 0.20
CA ALA A 127 7.71 6.90 -0.53
C ALA A 127 6.74 5.72 -0.67
N SER A 128 6.03 5.37 0.40
CA SER A 128 5.05 4.28 0.41
C SER A 128 3.89 4.54 -0.53
N ILE A 129 3.33 5.76 -0.53
CA ILE A 129 2.27 6.17 -1.47
C ILE A 129 2.74 6.00 -2.92
N TYR A 130 3.93 6.51 -3.27
CA TYR A 130 4.45 6.38 -4.64
C TYR A 130 4.69 4.93 -5.07
N VAL A 131 5.25 4.11 -4.17
CA VAL A 131 5.58 2.72 -4.48
C VAL A 131 4.32 1.87 -4.59
N ILE A 132 3.33 2.06 -3.70
CA ILE A 132 2.02 1.41 -3.80
C ILE A 132 1.32 1.80 -5.11
N ASP A 133 1.26 3.10 -5.44
CA ASP A 133 0.72 3.56 -6.73
C ASP A 133 1.41 2.87 -7.91
N ALA A 134 2.74 2.80 -7.90
CA ALA A 134 3.48 2.13 -8.96
C ALA A 134 3.15 0.63 -9.05
N CYS A 135 3.07 -0.07 -7.92
CA CYS A 135 2.68 -1.47 -7.87
C CYS A 135 1.28 -1.68 -8.45
N LEU A 136 0.30 -0.87 -8.03
CA LEU A 136 -1.07 -0.95 -8.52
C LEU A 136 -1.17 -0.67 -10.02
N ARG A 137 -0.53 0.40 -10.51
CA ARG A 137 -0.46 0.74 -11.94
C ARG A 137 0.09 -0.39 -12.80
N PHE A 138 1.04 -1.17 -12.27
CA PHE A 138 1.62 -2.29 -12.97
C PHE A 138 0.99 -3.64 -12.63
N ARG A 139 -0.16 -3.68 -11.95
CA ARG A 139 -0.84 -4.94 -11.56
C ARG A 139 0.08 -5.85 -10.73
N LEU A 140 0.75 -5.27 -9.74
CA LEU A 140 1.56 -5.95 -8.72
C LEU A 140 0.84 -5.89 -7.37
N LEU A 141 -0.40 -6.41 -7.32
CA LEU A 141 -1.27 -6.29 -6.15
C LEU A 141 -0.65 -6.92 -4.89
N ASP A 142 -0.07 -8.12 -5.01
CA ASP A 142 0.54 -8.78 -3.85
C ASP A 142 1.71 -7.98 -3.26
N SER A 143 2.53 -7.35 -4.11
CA SER A 143 3.59 -6.45 -3.66
C SER A 143 3.03 -5.18 -3.02
N ALA A 144 1.93 -4.63 -3.55
CA ALA A 144 1.27 -3.48 -2.94
C ALA A 144 0.72 -3.83 -1.55
N MET A 145 0.11 -5.00 -1.40
CA MET A 145 -0.43 -5.50 -0.12
C MET A 145 0.67 -5.81 0.90
N GLU A 146 1.78 -6.45 0.49
CA GLU A 146 2.92 -6.69 1.39
C GLU A 146 3.48 -5.36 1.92
N LEU A 147 3.62 -4.36 1.05
CA LEU A 147 4.10 -3.04 1.46
C LEU A 147 3.08 -2.29 2.34
N TYR A 148 1.78 -2.44 2.07
CA TYR A 148 0.71 -1.92 2.91
C TYR A 148 0.77 -2.51 4.31
N ASP A 149 0.88 -3.84 4.44
CA ASP A 149 0.99 -4.52 5.73
C ASP A 149 2.22 -4.06 6.52
N GLU A 150 3.39 -3.94 5.85
CA GLU A 150 4.58 -3.40 6.50
C GLU A 150 4.41 -1.92 6.91
N ALA A 151 3.69 -1.11 6.12
CA ALA A 151 3.38 0.28 6.45
C ALA A 151 2.50 0.36 7.70
N VAL A 152 1.44 -0.45 7.79
CA VAL A 152 0.57 -0.55 8.97
C VAL A 152 1.36 -0.96 10.21
N ASN A 153 2.24 -1.96 10.10
CA ASN A 153 3.09 -2.42 11.20
C ASN A 153 4.04 -1.33 11.73
N LEU A 154 4.44 -0.39 10.86
CA LEU A 154 5.27 0.77 11.21
C LEU A 154 4.45 2.03 11.54
N SER A 155 3.12 1.92 11.60
CA SER A 155 2.21 3.06 11.82
C SER A 155 2.37 4.17 10.76
N VAL A 156 2.68 3.77 9.52
CA VAL A 156 2.73 4.65 8.35
C VAL A 156 1.34 4.75 7.74
N VAL A 157 0.75 5.93 7.85
CA VAL A 157 -0.56 6.24 7.28
C VAL A 157 -0.43 6.63 5.81
N LEU A 158 -1.26 6.05 4.96
CA LEU A 158 -1.36 6.38 3.53
C LEU A 158 -2.40 7.48 3.27
N ASP A 159 -2.44 8.00 2.05
CA ASP A 159 -3.45 8.97 1.65
C ASP A 159 -4.69 8.29 1.03
N LEU A 160 -5.78 9.06 0.91
CA LEU A 160 -7.04 8.58 0.31
C LEU A 160 -6.86 7.97 -1.08
N PRO A 161 -6.10 8.58 -2.03
CA PRO A 161 -5.84 7.96 -3.32
C PRO A 161 -5.19 6.58 -3.23
N ALA A 162 -4.22 6.37 -2.33
CA ALA A 162 -3.59 5.07 -2.15
C ALA A 162 -4.58 4.03 -1.60
N TYR A 163 -5.39 4.38 -0.60
CA TYR A 163 -6.44 3.50 -0.09
C TYR A 163 -7.45 3.14 -1.18
N ASN A 164 -7.97 4.12 -1.92
CA ASN A 164 -8.93 3.88 -3.00
C ASN A 164 -8.34 3.00 -4.10
N GLY A 165 -7.07 3.19 -4.44
CA GLY A 165 -6.35 2.34 -5.38
C GLY A 165 -6.26 0.88 -4.91
N LEU A 166 -5.94 0.66 -3.63
CA LEU A 166 -5.89 -0.67 -3.03
C LEU A 166 -7.28 -1.33 -3.03
N LEU A 167 -8.32 -0.62 -2.58
CA LEU A 167 -9.70 -1.10 -2.59
C LEU A 167 -10.15 -1.52 -4.00
N THR A 168 -9.93 -0.66 -4.99
CA THR A 168 -10.27 -0.94 -6.39
C THR A 168 -9.56 -2.20 -6.88
N ALA A 169 -8.25 -2.31 -6.66
CA ALA A 169 -7.47 -3.44 -7.15
C ALA A 169 -7.83 -4.76 -6.44
N LEU A 170 -8.14 -4.72 -5.14
CA LEU A 170 -8.59 -5.90 -4.38
C LEU A 170 -9.96 -6.38 -4.87
N LEU A 171 -10.91 -5.47 -5.12
CA LEU A 171 -12.23 -5.82 -5.64
C LEU A 171 -12.15 -6.38 -7.06
N GLU A 172 -11.31 -5.80 -7.94
CA GLU A 172 -11.01 -6.36 -9.27
C GLU A 172 -10.43 -7.79 -9.18
N ALA A 173 -9.61 -8.05 -8.16
CA ALA A 173 -9.01 -9.36 -7.89
C ALA A 173 -9.91 -10.32 -7.09
N LYS A 174 -11.15 -9.93 -6.76
CA LYS A 174 -12.10 -10.72 -5.95
C LYS A 174 -11.60 -11.06 -4.54
N ARG A 175 -10.76 -10.19 -3.97
CA ARG A 175 -10.24 -10.25 -2.59
C ARG A 175 -11.06 -9.32 -1.67
N VAL A 176 -12.35 -9.62 -1.56
CA VAL A 176 -13.36 -8.76 -0.90
C VAL A 176 -13.11 -8.62 0.60
N ASP A 177 -12.70 -9.71 1.25
CA ASP A 177 -12.37 -9.72 2.69
C ASP A 177 -11.27 -8.70 3.00
N GLU A 178 -10.19 -8.71 2.22
CA GLU A 178 -9.06 -7.79 2.40
C GLU A 178 -9.45 -6.34 2.09
N ALA A 179 -10.29 -6.10 1.07
CA ALA A 179 -10.81 -4.75 0.80
C ALA A 179 -11.66 -4.24 1.98
N THR A 180 -12.46 -5.12 2.57
CA THR A 180 -13.30 -4.80 3.73
C THR A 180 -12.44 -4.48 4.95
N GLU A 181 -11.36 -5.22 5.19
CA GLU A 181 -10.41 -4.94 6.28
C GLU A 181 -9.70 -3.60 6.09
N ILE A 182 -9.24 -3.27 4.87
CA ILE A 182 -8.65 -1.94 4.61
C ILE A 182 -9.65 -0.82 4.90
N LEU A 183 -10.90 -0.95 4.44
CA LEU A 183 -11.92 0.06 4.70
C LEU A 183 -12.22 0.16 6.20
N ARG A 184 -12.23 -0.97 6.92
CA ARG A 184 -12.31 -1.00 8.40
C ARG A 184 -11.16 -0.24 9.04
N ASP A 185 -9.93 -0.47 8.62
CA ASP A 185 -8.76 0.23 9.16
C ASP A 185 -8.87 1.75 8.97
N VAL A 186 -9.34 2.22 7.80
CA VAL A 186 -9.55 3.64 7.53
C VAL A 186 -10.64 4.25 8.43
N VAL A 187 -11.76 3.56 8.63
CA VAL A 187 -12.85 4.07 9.48
C VAL A 187 -12.53 3.99 10.98
N HIS A 188 -11.61 3.12 11.39
CA HIS A 188 -11.15 3.02 12.79
C HIS A 188 -9.99 3.96 13.12
N GLY A 189 -9.15 4.31 12.14
CA GLY A 189 -8.09 5.31 12.31
C GLY A 189 -8.64 6.73 12.52
N GLU A 190 -7.77 7.67 12.90
CA GLU A 190 -8.13 9.09 13.04
C GLU A 190 -7.45 9.98 11.98
N ASP A 191 -6.38 9.48 11.35
CA ASP A 191 -5.47 10.27 10.51
C ASP A 191 -6.02 10.64 9.13
N VAL A 192 -7.05 9.94 8.66
CA VAL A 192 -7.65 10.12 7.33
C VAL A 192 -9.15 10.25 7.47
N CYS A 193 -9.79 11.20 6.80
CA CYS A 193 -11.26 11.30 6.80
C CYS A 193 -11.83 10.45 5.65
N PRO A 194 -12.62 9.40 5.93
CA PRO A 194 -13.22 8.60 4.87
C PRO A 194 -14.27 9.40 4.09
N HIS A 195 -14.42 9.10 2.80
CA HIS A 195 -15.47 9.67 1.94
C HIS A 195 -16.44 8.59 1.45
N GLU A 196 -17.66 9.00 1.12
CA GLU A 196 -18.74 8.15 0.61
C GLU A 196 -18.28 7.23 -0.54
N GLU A 197 -17.58 7.79 -1.53
CA GLU A 197 -17.10 7.07 -2.73
C GLU A 197 -16.24 5.83 -2.43
N MET A 198 -15.58 5.79 -1.27
CA MET A 198 -14.74 4.65 -0.87
C MET A 198 -15.56 3.44 -0.43
N PHE A 199 -16.78 3.67 0.07
CA PHE A 199 -17.62 2.61 0.63
C PHE A 199 -18.39 1.88 -0.45
N LEU A 200 -19.02 2.60 -1.38
CA LEU A 200 -19.96 2.02 -2.35
C LEU A 200 -19.40 0.77 -3.06
N PRO A 201 -18.17 0.76 -3.60
CA PRO A 201 -17.62 -0.44 -4.26
C PRO A 201 -17.52 -1.66 -3.34
N VAL A 202 -17.13 -1.46 -2.09
CA VAL A 202 -17.00 -2.54 -1.08
C VAL A 202 -18.38 -3.00 -0.64
N LEU A 203 -19.29 -2.05 -0.35
CA LEU A 203 -20.66 -2.34 0.06
C LEU A 203 -21.42 -3.13 -1.00
N MET A 204 -21.30 -2.78 -2.28
CA MET A 204 -21.94 -3.50 -3.38
C MET A 204 -21.53 -4.99 -3.41
N GLU A 205 -20.26 -5.30 -3.18
CA GLU A 205 -19.79 -6.67 -3.18
C GLU A 205 -20.21 -7.42 -1.89
N LEU A 206 -20.24 -6.75 -0.73
CA LEU A 206 -20.79 -7.33 0.51
C LEU A 206 -22.28 -7.68 0.38
N ILE A 207 -23.10 -6.76 -0.14
CA ILE A 207 -24.53 -7.00 -0.37
C ILE A 207 -24.75 -8.13 -1.37
N LYS A 208 -23.98 -8.16 -2.46
CA LYS A 208 -24.02 -9.27 -3.43
C LYS A 208 -23.67 -10.62 -2.81
N SER A 209 -22.76 -10.64 -1.84
CA SER A 209 -22.40 -11.82 -1.05
C SER A 209 -23.34 -12.09 0.13
N ARG A 210 -24.42 -11.32 0.27
CA ARG A 210 -25.42 -11.39 1.35
C ARG A 210 -24.84 -11.13 2.75
N GLU A 211 -23.74 -10.40 2.81
CA GLU A 211 -23.06 -10.01 4.05
C GLU A 211 -23.65 -8.70 4.61
N TYR A 212 -24.97 -8.64 4.73
CA TYR A 212 -25.73 -7.46 5.16
C TYR A 212 -25.29 -6.91 6.53
N SER A 213 -24.90 -7.80 7.46
CA SER A 213 -24.38 -7.38 8.78
C SER A 213 -23.08 -6.60 8.63
N ASN A 214 -22.13 -7.10 7.84
CA ASN A 214 -20.84 -6.44 7.62
C ASN A 214 -21.03 -5.09 6.93
N ALA A 215 -21.93 -5.01 5.95
CA ALA A 215 -22.28 -3.76 5.28
C ALA A 215 -22.90 -2.74 6.25
N THR A 216 -23.85 -3.17 7.09
CA THR A 216 -24.48 -2.30 8.09
C THR A 216 -23.45 -1.77 9.10
N ASP A 217 -22.58 -2.64 9.62
CA ASP A 217 -21.61 -2.28 10.65
C ASP A 217 -20.58 -1.26 10.13
N ILE A 218 -20.09 -1.45 8.90
CA ILE A 218 -19.11 -0.52 8.32
C ILE A 218 -19.75 0.83 7.97
N MET A 219 -21.01 0.85 7.51
CA MET A 219 -21.76 2.09 7.27
C MET A 219 -22.01 2.85 8.58
N LYS A 220 -22.48 2.18 9.64
CA LYS A 220 -22.63 2.80 10.97
C LYS A 220 -21.32 3.41 11.46
N LYS A 221 -20.20 2.74 11.22
CA LYS A 221 -18.88 3.27 11.57
C LYS A 221 -18.51 4.49 10.71
N GLY A 222 -18.81 4.47 9.41
CA GLY A 222 -18.69 5.63 8.51
C GLY A 222 -19.49 6.84 9.01
N LEU A 223 -20.78 6.64 9.32
CA LEU A 223 -21.63 7.68 9.90
C LEU A 223 -21.02 8.27 11.18
N SER A 224 -20.52 7.42 12.09
CA SER A 224 -19.84 7.88 13.32
C SER A 224 -18.57 8.69 13.09
N ARG A 225 -17.99 8.60 11.89
CA ARG A 225 -16.81 9.34 11.43
C ARG A 225 -17.17 10.58 10.60
N GLY A 226 -18.46 10.90 10.48
CA GLY A 226 -18.96 12.05 9.73
C GLY A 226 -19.09 11.81 8.23
N VAL A 227 -19.11 10.54 7.77
CA VAL A 227 -19.44 10.23 6.38
C VAL A 227 -20.94 10.41 6.20
N GLU A 228 -21.32 11.28 5.27
CA GLU A 228 -22.68 11.45 4.83
C GLU A 228 -22.93 10.49 3.65
N PHE A 229 -23.88 9.57 3.80
CA PHE A 229 -24.29 8.68 2.72
C PHE A 229 -25.51 9.28 2.03
N SER A 230 -25.40 9.48 0.73
CA SER A 230 -26.44 10.05 -0.10
C SER A 230 -27.28 8.98 -0.79
N SER A 231 -28.25 9.43 -1.58
CA SER A 231 -29.02 8.56 -2.46
C SER A 231 -28.15 7.83 -3.48
N GLU A 232 -26.96 8.35 -3.81
CA GLU A 232 -26.01 7.69 -4.71
C GLU A 232 -25.43 6.40 -4.09
N THR A 233 -25.32 6.32 -2.76
CA THR A 233 -24.94 5.07 -2.08
C THR A 233 -26.13 4.18 -1.78
N PHE A 234 -27.23 4.72 -1.25
CA PHE A 234 -28.35 3.88 -0.82
C PHE A 234 -29.11 3.24 -1.99
N ASN A 235 -29.37 3.97 -3.09
CA ASN A 235 -30.17 3.44 -4.20
C ASN A 235 -29.56 2.18 -4.83
N PRO A 236 -28.25 2.15 -5.19
CA PRO A 236 -27.63 0.93 -5.72
C PRO A 236 -27.67 -0.25 -4.74
N LEU A 237 -27.49 0.00 -3.44
CA LEU A 237 -27.49 -1.05 -2.43
C LEU A 237 -28.89 -1.67 -2.25
N LEU A 238 -29.94 -0.84 -2.25
CA LEU A 238 -31.32 -1.30 -2.20
C LEU A 238 -31.68 -2.14 -3.44
N LEU A 239 -31.39 -1.62 -4.64
CA LEU A 239 -31.62 -2.35 -5.89
C LEU A 239 -30.87 -3.69 -5.92
N GLN A 240 -29.66 -3.72 -5.35
CA GLN A 240 -28.89 -4.96 -5.25
C GLN A 240 -29.52 -5.94 -4.25
N ALA A 241 -29.99 -5.46 -3.11
CA ALA A 241 -30.62 -6.26 -2.05
C ALA A 241 -32.00 -6.81 -2.44
N GLU A 242 -32.79 -6.10 -3.26
CA GLU A 242 -34.10 -6.55 -3.78
C GLU A 242 -34.01 -7.85 -4.59
N ASN A 243 -32.85 -8.15 -5.17
CA ASN A 243 -32.62 -9.41 -5.87
C ASN A 243 -32.54 -10.61 -4.93
N ASP A 244 -32.42 -10.39 -3.61
CA ASP A 244 -32.40 -11.46 -2.63
C ASP A 244 -33.82 -11.85 -2.22
N THR A 245 -34.27 -12.99 -2.76
CA THR A 245 -35.58 -13.55 -2.46
C THR A 245 -35.67 -14.22 -1.08
N VAL A 246 -34.54 -14.34 -0.37
CA VAL A 246 -34.47 -14.99 0.94
C VAL A 246 -34.48 -13.92 2.03
N SER A 247 -35.63 -13.78 2.70
CA SER A 247 -35.75 -12.93 3.88
C SER A 247 -34.93 -13.53 5.03
N THR A 248 -33.82 -12.85 5.37
CA THR A 248 -32.96 -13.18 6.51
C THR A 248 -33.01 -12.03 7.52
N ASP A 249 -32.80 -12.31 8.80
CA ASP A 249 -32.76 -11.26 9.84
C ASP A 249 -31.71 -10.18 9.51
N SER A 250 -30.58 -10.56 8.91
CA SER A 250 -29.53 -9.62 8.51
C SER A 250 -29.97 -8.72 7.36
N LEU A 251 -30.70 -9.25 6.37
CA LEU A 251 -31.31 -8.44 5.31
C LEU A 251 -32.37 -7.48 5.86
N VAL A 252 -33.26 -7.96 6.73
CA VAL A 252 -34.29 -7.13 7.37
C VAL A 252 -33.63 -5.98 8.15
N ASN A 253 -32.65 -6.29 9.00
CA ASN A 253 -31.92 -5.29 9.76
C ASN A 253 -31.19 -4.26 8.87
N PHE A 254 -30.65 -4.69 7.74
CA PHE A 254 -30.02 -3.79 6.78
C PHE A 254 -31.04 -2.87 6.12
N LEU A 255 -32.19 -3.38 5.66
CA LEU A 255 -33.24 -2.56 5.06
C LEU A 255 -33.81 -1.54 6.07
N THR A 256 -34.07 -1.96 7.31
CA THR A 256 -34.47 -1.03 8.38
C THR A 256 -33.41 0.03 8.65
N PHE A 257 -32.12 -0.34 8.68
CA PHE A 257 -31.04 0.64 8.82
C PHE A 257 -31.01 1.65 7.67
N VAL A 258 -31.23 1.22 6.42
CA VAL A 258 -31.29 2.13 5.26
C VAL A 258 -32.50 3.05 5.36
N GLU A 259 -33.67 2.52 5.73
CA GLU A 259 -34.89 3.32 5.92
C GLU A 259 -34.72 4.38 7.02
N ASP A 260 -34.18 4.00 8.17
CA ASP A 260 -33.90 4.91 9.30
C ASP A 260 -32.89 5.99 8.89
N SER A 261 -31.82 5.61 8.18
CA SER A 261 -30.78 6.55 7.74
C SER A 261 -31.26 7.50 6.63
N TRP A 262 -32.27 7.09 5.85
CA TRP A 262 -32.88 7.89 4.79
C TRP A 262 -33.90 8.89 5.34
N ALA A 263 -34.62 8.55 6.41
CA ALA A 263 -35.62 9.42 7.02
C ALA A 263 -35.01 10.75 7.48
N ASP A 264 -33.78 10.71 8.00
CA ASP A 264 -33.04 11.89 8.45
C ASP A 264 -32.69 12.88 7.31
N TYR A 265 -32.70 12.44 6.04
CA TYR A 265 -32.48 13.31 4.88
C TYR A 265 -33.76 14.03 4.41
N LYS A 266 -34.95 13.45 4.61
CA LYS A 266 -36.21 14.06 4.17
C LYS A 266 -36.60 15.31 4.97
N ASP A 267 -36.14 15.44 6.21
CA ASP A 267 -36.42 16.60 7.05
C ASP A 267 -35.68 17.89 6.59
N TYR A 268 -34.74 17.79 5.64
CA TYR A 268 -34.03 18.94 5.08
C TYR A 268 -34.60 19.45 3.74
N ASP A 269 -35.55 18.73 3.12
CA ASP A 269 -36.11 19.04 1.78
C ASP A 269 -37.54 19.61 1.83
N VAL A 270 -38.03 20.05 2.99
CA VAL A 270 -39.31 20.76 3.14
C VAL A 270 -39.08 22.22 3.53
N GLU A 271 -38.42 22.98 2.66
CA GLU A 271 -38.83 24.37 2.46
C GLU A 271 -39.69 24.38 1.20
N GLU A 272 -40.94 23.94 1.35
CA GLU A 272 -41.98 24.32 0.39
C GLU A 272 -42.06 25.86 0.44
N ASP A 273 -41.60 26.50 -0.63
CA ASP A 273 -41.90 27.88 -0.96
C ASP A 273 -43.42 28.05 -0.96
N ASP A 274 -43.99 28.37 0.21
CA ASP A 274 -45.29 29.02 0.33
C ASP A 274 -45.15 30.45 -0.22
N MET A 275 -44.96 30.57 -1.55
CA MET A 275 -45.27 31.81 -2.26
C MET A 275 -46.78 31.94 -2.32
N ASP A 276 -47.28 32.55 -1.25
CA ASP A 276 -48.53 33.28 -1.11
C ASP A 276 -49.18 33.69 -2.45
N ASP A 277 -50.26 32.99 -2.78
CA ASP A 277 -51.29 33.37 -3.74
C ASP A 277 -51.93 34.71 -3.31
N SER A 278 -51.28 35.82 -3.65
CA SER A 278 -51.87 37.15 -3.51
C SER A 278 -52.26 37.74 -4.86
N GLU A 279 -53.56 37.60 -5.12
CA GLU A 279 -54.44 38.56 -5.80
C GLU A 279 -54.24 38.82 -7.30
N ASN A 280 -55.06 38.10 -8.08
CA ASN A 280 -55.60 38.61 -9.33
C ASN A 280 -56.96 39.29 -9.06
N PRO A 281 -57.12 40.60 -9.29
CA PRO A 281 -58.44 41.18 -9.50
C PRO A 281 -58.60 41.56 -10.98
N SER A 282 -59.39 40.77 -11.71
CA SER A 282 -60.10 41.21 -12.92
C SER A 282 -61.43 41.87 -12.49
N PRO A 283 -62.04 42.81 -13.24
CA PRO A 283 -62.29 42.73 -14.68
C PRO A 283 -61.62 43.82 -15.54
#